data_AF-A0A7C9TAR2-F1
#
_entry.id   AF-A0A7C9TAR2-F1
#
_cell.length_a   1.000
_cell.length_b   1.000
_cell.length_c   1.000
_cell.angle_alpha   90.00
_cell.angle_beta   90.00
_cell.angle_gamma   90.00
#
_symmetry.space_group_name_H-M   'P 1'
#
loop_
_entity.id
_entity.type
_entity.pdbx_description
1 polymer ?
#
loop_
_entity_poly.entity_id
_entity_poly.type
_entity_poly.pdbx_seq_one_letter_code
_entity_poly.pdbx_strand_id
1 'polypeptide(L)'
;MNAPDSLLTDDHLRAQVKLLGTLLGQVLLQFAGEDVFEAVETLRRGFAELQQKEDQQRRTELMEMIDAMPAAKVELVVRAFSSYFKLVNVAEESFAHRNRRRMLSHGMTLWEGSFDRTLAELKGQGVSINALQEMVNRLHYSPVFTAHPTEARRRAVMESMRRIFLICDQLYSTSLGVNDQRDLETQMAAEIQVMWRTDELRTAKLEVRDEVRNGLYYVRESLFDAVPKAYYYFEKALRKHYGVKTDGAALVNVPSFIRFGSWIGGDRDGNPFVTADVTEWTVHTQMQAALDEYRVRVLELRQTLTHSSGWCTPSSPFLERLAEYEAEFGEQVFRGTAVQIYSREPYRRMAA
;
A
#
# COMPACT_ATOMS: atom_id res chain seq x y z
N MET A 1 24.56 19.37 -6.18
CA MET A 1 24.83 18.99 -4.77
C MET A 1 24.13 17.66 -4.54
N ASN A 2 24.93 16.59 -4.45
CA ASN A 2 24.41 15.23 -4.37
C ASN A 2 23.67 15.05 -3.05
N ALA A 3 22.45 14.51 -3.12
CA ALA A 3 21.79 13.97 -1.94
C ALA A 3 22.73 12.94 -1.28
N PRO A 4 22.79 12.87 0.05
CA PRO A 4 23.84 12.11 0.72
C PRO A 4 23.82 10.63 0.30
N ASP A 5 25.00 10.07 0.00
CA ASP A 5 25.29 8.65 -0.29
C ASP A 5 24.91 7.68 0.84
N SER A 6 24.24 8.17 1.88
CA SER A 6 23.93 7.45 3.10
C SER A 6 22.42 7.21 3.27
N LEU A 7 22.13 6.12 3.97
CA LEU A 7 20.78 5.85 4.47
C LEU A 7 20.35 6.97 5.42
N LEU A 8 19.04 7.20 5.49
CA LEU A 8 18.46 8.07 6.50
C LEU A 8 18.74 7.47 7.88
N THR A 9 19.14 8.34 8.80
CA THR A 9 19.44 8.00 10.20
C THR A 9 18.23 8.21 11.11
N ASP A 10 18.32 7.74 12.35
CA ASP A 10 17.28 7.95 13.37
C ASP A 10 16.96 9.43 13.59
N ASP A 11 17.93 10.34 13.43
CA ASP A 11 17.70 11.79 13.52
C ASP A 11 16.67 12.28 12.49
N HIS A 12 16.66 11.70 11.29
CA HIS A 12 15.69 12.03 10.26
C HIS A 12 14.28 11.55 10.64
N LEU A 13 14.18 10.35 11.23
CA LEU A 13 12.91 9.83 11.73
C LEU A 13 12.40 10.71 12.88
N ARG A 14 13.25 11.05 13.84
CA ARG A 14 12.91 11.94 14.96
C ARG A 14 12.46 13.31 14.47
N ALA A 15 13.11 13.88 13.45
CA ALA A 15 12.70 15.14 12.84
C ALA A 15 11.30 15.06 12.22
N GLN A 16 11.00 13.98 11.48
CA GLN A 16 9.66 13.78 10.90
C GLN A 16 8.58 13.59 11.97
N VAL A 17 8.85 12.78 13.00
CA VAL A 17 7.93 12.58 14.13
C VAL A 17 7.70 13.89 14.87
N LYS A 18 8.75 14.71 15.06
CA LYS A 18 8.63 16.04 15.68
C LYS A 18 7.77 16.98 14.83
N LEU A 19 7.95 17.01 13.51
CA LEU A 19 7.12 17.82 12.61
C LEU A 19 5.64 17.42 12.73
N LEU A 20 5.34 16.13 12.59
CA LEU A 20 3.96 15.62 12.69
C LEU A 20 3.34 15.89 14.07
N GLY A 21 4.10 15.71 15.15
CA GLY A 21 3.66 16.03 16.51
C GLY A 21 3.40 17.53 16.70
N THR A 22 4.23 18.40 16.11
CA THR A 22 4.03 19.85 16.15
C THR A 22 2.75 20.25 15.42
N LEU A 23 2.52 19.71 14.22
CA LEU A 23 1.31 19.98 13.45
C LEU A 23 0.05 19.45 14.16
N LEU A 24 0.12 18.25 14.77
CA LEU A 24 -0.97 17.75 15.60
C LEU A 24 -1.23 18.67 16.80
N GLY A 25 -0.19 19.14 17.49
CA GLY A 25 -0.32 20.09 18.59
C GLY A 25 -1.04 21.38 18.18
N GLN A 26 -0.73 21.94 17.01
CA GLN A 26 -1.44 23.09 16.45
C GLN A 26 -2.93 22.80 16.21
N VAL A 27 -3.25 21.61 15.66
CA VAL A 27 -4.63 21.15 15.47
C VAL A 27 -5.36 21.00 16.81
N LEU A 28 -4.70 20.46 17.85
CA LEU A 28 -5.28 20.35 19.19
C LEU A 28 -5.59 21.72 19.79
N LEU A 29 -4.63 22.65 19.74
CA LEU A 29 -4.83 24.02 20.23
C LEU A 29 -6.02 24.71 19.53
N GLN A 30 -6.15 24.51 18.22
CA GLN A 30 -7.20 25.15 17.43
C GLN A 30 -8.59 24.53 17.64
N PHE A 31 -8.68 23.20 17.77
CA PHE A 31 -9.97 22.48 17.72
C PHE A 31 -10.37 21.75 19.00
N ALA A 32 -9.43 21.42 19.87
CA ALA A 32 -9.67 20.75 21.15
C ALA A 32 -9.56 21.70 22.35
N GLY A 33 -8.82 22.81 22.20
CA GLY A 33 -8.60 23.80 23.24
C GLY A 33 -7.26 23.63 23.97
N GLU A 34 -6.82 24.71 24.62
CA GLU A 34 -5.55 24.77 25.35
C GLU A 34 -5.53 23.79 26.53
N ASP A 35 -6.65 23.60 27.20
CA ASP A 35 -6.77 22.73 28.36
C ASP A 35 -6.58 21.24 28.01
N VAL A 36 -7.02 20.81 26.83
CA VAL A 36 -6.78 19.45 26.30
C VAL A 36 -5.33 19.31 25.86
N PHE A 37 -4.80 20.31 25.15
CA PHE A 37 -3.40 20.32 24.72
C PHE A 37 -2.43 20.17 25.91
N GLU A 38 -2.62 20.96 26.96
CA GLU A 38 -1.82 20.89 28.19
C GLU A 38 -1.94 19.54 28.90
N ALA A 39 -3.14 18.95 28.93
CA ALA A 39 -3.34 17.62 29.49
C ALA A 39 -2.53 16.57 28.70
N VAL A 40 -2.59 16.60 27.37
CA VAL A 40 -1.83 15.68 26.49
C VAL A 40 -0.33 15.85 26.71
N GLU A 41 0.20 17.07 26.72
CA GLU A 41 1.63 17.32 26.90
C GLU A 41 2.13 16.98 28.32
N THR A 42 1.29 17.19 29.34
CA THR A 42 1.61 16.80 30.72
C THR A 42 1.69 15.28 30.85
N LEU A 43 0.70 14.55 30.33
CA LEU A 43 0.71 13.09 30.35
C LEU A 43 1.85 12.52 29.49
N ARG A 44 2.08 13.06 28.29
CA ARG A 44 3.15 12.60 27.38
C ARG A 44 4.52 12.74 28.02
N ARG A 45 4.82 13.89 28.63
CA ARG A 45 6.10 14.11 29.34
C ARG A 45 6.21 13.22 30.58
N GLY A 46 5.17 13.20 31.41
CA GLY A 46 5.18 12.42 32.65
C GLY A 46 5.39 10.93 32.44
N PHE A 47 4.68 10.32 31.48
CA PHE A 47 4.86 8.89 31.19
C PHE A 47 6.18 8.59 30.47
N ALA A 48 6.71 9.51 29.66
CA ALA A 48 8.04 9.35 29.06
C ALA A 48 9.16 9.41 30.12
N GLU A 49 9.02 10.27 31.14
CA GLU A 49 9.93 10.33 32.29
C GLU A 49 9.89 9.03 33.10
N LEU A 50 8.69 8.51 33.39
CA LEU A 50 8.50 7.23 34.10
C LEU A 50 9.12 6.05 33.35
N GLN A 51 9.06 6.06 32.02
CA GLN A 51 9.70 5.02 31.21
C GLN A 51 11.23 5.03 31.34
N GLN A 52 11.84 6.21 31.49
CA GLN A 52 13.29 6.33 31.69
C GLN A 52 13.70 6.00 33.13
N LYS A 53 12.90 6.42 34.10
CA LYS A 53 13.13 6.18 35.52
C LYS A 53 11.80 6.12 36.25
N GLU A 54 11.48 4.93 36.77
CA GLU A 54 10.25 4.70 37.52
C GLU A 54 10.22 5.55 38.80
N ASP A 55 9.11 6.25 39.02
CA ASP A 55 8.83 7.06 40.21
C ASP A 55 7.35 6.85 40.61
N GLN A 56 7.15 6.20 41.76
CA GLN A 56 5.82 5.84 42.24
C GLN A 56 4.97 7.05 42.60
N GLN A 57 5.57 8.12 43.11
CA GLN A 57 4.85 9.34 43.44
C GLN A 57 4.36 10.00 42.16
N ARG A 58 5.25 10.15 41.18
CA ARG A 58 4.92 10.74 39.89
C ARG A 58 3.86 9.93 39.14
N ARG A 59 3.92 8.60 39.18
CA ARG A 59 2.87 7.73 38.63
C ARG A 59 1.53 7.99 39.29
N THR A 60 1.49 8.12 40.61
CA THR A 60 0.26 8.38 41.36
C THR A 60 -0.35 9.73 40.96
N GLU A 61 0.46 10.79 40.87
CA GLU A 61 0.02 12.11 40.41
C GLU A 61 -0.61 12.09 39.01
N LEU A 62 0.00 11.37 38.06
CA LEU A 62 -0.53 11.24 36.70
C LEU A 62 -1.84 10.45 36.65
N MET A 63 -1.95 9.40 37.47
CA MET A 63 -3.20 8.61 37.56
C MET A 63 -4.33 9.42 38.18
N GLU A 64 -4.07 10.16 39.27
CA GLU A 64 -5.05 11.06 39.88
C GLU A 64 -5.50 12.16 38.91
N MET A 65 -4.58 12.70 38.11
CA MET A 65 -4.92 13.65 37.05
C MET A 65 -5.89 13.04 36.04
N ILE A 66 -5.68 11.78 35.61
CA ILE A 66 -6.57 11.06 34.70
C ILE A 66 -7.94 10.83 35.35
N ASP A 67 -7.96 10.34 36.60
CA ASP A 67 -9.21 10.02 37.32
C ASP A 67 -10.06 11.27 37.60
N ALA A 68 -9.43 12.43 37.78
CA ALA A 68 -10.11 13.70 37.98
C ALA A 68 -10.64 14.34 36.69
N MET A 69 -10.22 13.88 35.50
CA MET A 69 -10.64 14.48 34.24
C MET A 69 -12.11 14.15 33.90
N PRO A 70 -12.90 15.14 33.45
CA PRO A 70 -14.25 14.87 32.94
C PRO A 70 -14.20 13.91 31.75
N ALA A 71 -15.19 13.02 31.63
CA ALA A 71 -15.23 11.99 30.59
C ALA A 71 -15.05 12.55 29.15
N ALA A 72 -15.67 13.72 28.85
CA ALA A 72 -15.53 14.37 27.56
C ALA A 72 -14.09 14.81 27.26
N LYS A 73 -13.34 15.23 28.29
CA LYS A 73 -11.92 15.59 28.17
C LYS A 73 -11.05 14.34 27.99
N VAL A 74 -11.32 13.28 28.75
CA VAL A 74 -10.62 12.00 28.61
C VAL A 74 -10.76 11.46 27.19
N GLU A 75 -11.95 11.53 26.59
CA GLU A 75 -12.17 11.11 25.20
C GLU A 75 -11.27 11.86 24.21
N LEU A 76 -11.17 13.19 24.34
CA LEU A 76 -10.30 14.02 23.49
C LEU A 76 -8.81 13.71 23.71
N VAL A 77 -8.39 13.47 24.96
CA VAL A 77 -7.01 13.09 25.29
C VAL A 77 -6.66 11.72 24.68
N VAL A 78 -7.54 10.72 24.81
CA VAL A 78 -7.37 9.40 24.20
C VAL A 78 -7.30 9.52 22.67
N ARG A 79 -8.17 10.32 22.06
CA ARG A 79 -8.14 10.60 20.61
C ARG A 79 -6.84 11.27 20.18
N ALA A 80 -6.29 12.17 20.99
CA ALA A 80 -5.02 12.85 20.70
C ALA A 80 -3.85 11.86 20.68
N PHE A 81 -3.74 10.99 21.68
CA PHE A 81 -2.73 9.92 21.69
C PHE A 81 -2.94 8.93 20.54
N SER A 82 -4.18 8.51 20.30
CA SER A 82 -4.54 7.64 19.17
C SER A 82 -4.14 8.25 17.82
N SER A 83 -4.33 9.56 17.63
CA SER A 83 -3.89 10.28 16.43
C SER A 83 -2.37 10.38 16.35
N TYR A 84 -1.71 10.74 17.45
CA TYR A 84 -0.25 10.81 17.53
C TYR A 84 0.41 9.49 17.13
N PHE A 85 -0.03 8.36 17.69
CA PHE A 85 0.55 7.05 17.36
C PHE A 85 0.30 6.64 15.90
N LYS A 86 -0.84 7.04 15.29
CA LYS A 86 -1.05 6.86 13.85
C LYS A 86 -0.03 7.65 13.04
N LEU A 87 0.26 8.90 13.42
CA LEU A 87 1.25 9.73 12.74
C LEU A 87 2.67 9.18 12.91
N VAL A 88 3.01 8.67 14.09
CA VAL A 88 4.29 7.98 14.33
C VAL A 88 4.42 6.76 13.42
N ASN A 89 3.40 5.91 13.35
CA ASN A 89 3.40 4.75 12.45
C ASN A 89 3.61 5.15 10.98
N VAL A 90 2.94 6.22 10.52
CA VAL A 90 3.14 6.75 9.16
C VAL A 90 4.57 7.27 8.95
N ALA A 91 5.16 7.94 9.94
CA ALA A 91 6.54 8.41 9.86
C ALA A 91 7.54 7.25 9.78
N GLU A 92 7.37 6.22 10.60
CA GLU A 92 8.19 5.02 10.60
C GLU A 92 8.07 4.25 9.28
N GLU A 93 6.85 4.06 8.78
CA GLU A 93 6.58 3.39 7.51
C GLU A 93 7.23 4.16 6.34
N SER A 94 7.06 5.48 6.30
CA SER A 94 7.66 6.35 5.28
C SER A 94 9.20 6.33 5.36
N PHE A 95 9.76 6.38 6.58
CA PHE A 95 11.21 6.28 6.80
C PHE A 95 11.76 4.94 6.29
N ALA A 96 11.15 3.82 6.68
CA ALA A 96 11.54 2.48 6.23
C ALA A 96 11.42 2.34 4.71
N HIS A 97 10.32 2.82 4.12
CA HIS A 97 10.11 2.83 2.68
C HIS A 97 11.22 3.60 1.94
N ARG A 98 11.56 4.82 2.40
CA ARG A 98 12.62 5.64 1.80
C ARG A 98 13.99 4.98 1.89
N ASN A 99 14.33 4.41 3.04
CA ASN A 99 15.59 3.68 3.20
C ASN A 99 15.67 2.48 2.26
N ARG A 100 14.61 1.68 2.14
CA ARG A 100 14.55 0.57 1.18
C ARG A 100 14.75 1.04 -0.27
N ARG A 101 14.13 2.16 -0.66
CA ARG A 101 14.33 2.77 -1.98
C ARG A 101 15.76 3.23 -2.20
N ARG A 102 16.40 3.85 -1.21
CA ARG A 102 17.82 4.27 -1.28
C ARG A 102 18.74 3.06 -1.40
N MET A 103 18.53 2.00 -0.63
CA MET A 103 19.31 0.76 -0.75
C MET A 103 19.23 0.19 -2.17
N LEU A 104 18.02 0.13 -2.74
CA LEU A 104 17.78 -0.31 -4.10
C LEU A 104 18.46 0.58 -5.15
N SER A 105 18.37 1.90 -5.03
CA SER A 105 18.91 2.83 -6.03
C SER A 105 20.44 2.87 -6.03
N HIS A 106 21.07 2.66 -4.89
CA HIS A 106 22.53 2.67 -4.75
C HIS A 106 23.14 1.26 -4.87
N GLY A 107 22.34 0.24 -5.20
CA GLY A 107 22.83 -1.13 -5.37
C GLY A 107 23.40 -1.76 -4.10
N MET A 108 23.00 -1.29 -2.92
CA MET A 108 23.42 -1.83 -1.64
C MET A 108 22.84 -3.24 -1.41
N THR A 109 23.41 -3.99 -0.47
CA THR A 109 22.81 -5.25 0.01
C THR A 109 21.42 -4.98 0.55
N LEU A 110 20.41 -5.69 0.04
CA LEU A 110 19.02 -5.47 0.47
C LEU A 110 18.74 -6.09 1.85
N TRP A 111 17.58 -5.73 2.42
CA TRP A 111 17.17 -6.17 3.75
C TRP A 111 16.88 -7.67 3.83
N GLU A 112 16.90 -8.19 5.06
CA GLU A 112 16.55 -9.58 5.35
C GLU A 112 15.11 -9.91 4.90
N GLY A 113 14.93 -11.08 4.29
CA GLY A 113 13.65 -11.49 3.70
C GLY A 113 13.35 -10.88 2.32
N SER A 114 14.24 -10.06 1.75
CA SER A 114 14.13 -9.64 0.34
C SER A 114 14.59 -10.76 -0.61
N PHE A 115 13.95 -10.87 -1.79
CA PHE A 115 14.34 -11.87 -2.80
C PHE A 115 15.82 -11.76 -3.20
N ASP A 116 16.37 -10.54 -3.28
CA ASP A 116 17.78 -10.33 -3.63
C ASP A 116 18.72 -10.97 -2.62
N ARG A 117 18.52 -10.70 -1.32
CA ARG A 117 19.38 -11.23 -0.28
C ARG A 117 19.23 -12.74 -0.11
N THR A 118 17.99 -13.24 -0.10
CA THR A 118 17.73 -14.68 0.04
C THR A 118 18.35 -15.48 -1.11
N LEU A 119 18.24 -15.01 -2.36
CA LEU A 119 18.86 -15.70 -3.49
C LEU A 119 20.39 -15.60 -3.48
N ALA A 120 20.96 -14.48 -3.01
CA ALA A 120 22.40 -14.36 -2.81
C ALA A 120 22.90 -15.41 -1.80
N GLU A 121 22.19 -15.58 -0.69
CA GLU A 121 22.50 -16.56 0.36
C GLU A 121 22.39 -18.00 -0.16
N LEU A 122 21.31 -18.35 -0.87
CA LEU A 122 21.15 -19.67 -1.49
C LEU A 122 22.26 -19.96 -2.51
N LYS A 123 22.65 -18.96 -3.31
CA LYS A 123 23.75 -19.10 -4.26
C LYS A 123 25.09 -19.33 -3.53
N GLY A 124 25.35 -18.59 -2.45
CA GLY A 124 26.53 -18.76 -1.60
C GLY A 124 26.60 -20.13 -0.92
N GLN A 125 25.44 -20.74 -0.62
CA GLN A 125 25.32 -22.10 -0.10
C GLN A 125 25.46 -23.19 -1.19
N GLY A 126 25.65 -22.82 -2.46
CA GLY A 126 25.87 -23.76 -3.55
C GLY A 126 24.60 -24.38 -4.14
N VAL A 127 23.41 -23.80 -3.88
CA VAL A 127 22.16 -24.30 -4.46
C VAL A 127 22.21 -24.15 -5.99
N SER A 128 22.01 -25.26 -6.69
CA SER A 128 22.05 -25.30 -8.17
C SER A 128 20.79 -24.71 -8.79
N ILE A 129 20.87 -24.34 -10.08
CA ILE A 129 19.72 -23.84 -10.85
C ILE A 129 18.57 -24.87 -10.85
N ASN A 130 18.89 -26.15 -11.04
CA ASN A 130 17.89 -27.22 -11.08
C ASN A 130 17.19 -27.39 -9.74
N ALA A 131 17.95 -27.42 -8.64
CA ALA A 131 17.37 -27.51 -7.29
C ALA A 131 16.49 -26.29 -6.98
N LEU A 132 16.93 -25.09 -7.36
CA LEU A 132 16.13 -23.88 -7.19
C LEU A 132 14.85 -23.91 -8.03
N GLN A 133 14.90 -24.40 -9.28
CA GLN A 133 13.73 -24.54 -10.13
C GLN A 133 12.67 -25.48 -9.50
N GLU A 134 13.09 -26.60 -8.92
CA GLU A 134 12.19 -27.53 -8.21
C GLU A 134 11.53 -26.86 -6.99
N MET A 135 12.28 -26.09 -6.22
CA MET A 135 11.74 -25.32 -5.09
C MET A 135 10.72 -24.28 -5.55
N VAL A 136 11.09 -23.49 -6.57
CA VAL A 136 10.25 -22.41 -7.12
C VAL A 136 8.96 -22.95 -7.71
N ASN A 137 8.99 -24.13 -8.35
CA ASN A 137 7.80 -24.81 -8.86
C ASN A 137 6.79 -25.22 -7.78
N ARG A 138 7.25 -25.36 -6.54
CA ARG A 138 6.43 -25.77 -5.38
C ARG A 138 6.02 -24.60 -4.51
N LEU A 139 6.47 -23.38 -4.81
CA LEU A 139 6.09 -22.21 -4.04
C LEU A 139 4.58 -22.00 -4.13
N HIS A 140 3.97 -21.78 -2.96
CA HIS A 140 2.58 -21.42 -2.84
C HIS A 140 2.42 -20.47 -1.66
N TYR A 141 1.93 -19.26 -1.92
CA TYR A 141 1.64 -18.26 -0.91
C TYR A 141 0.21 -17.77 -1.10
N SER A 142 -0.66 -18.09 -0.14
CA SER A 142 -2.09 -17.79 -0.21
C SER A 142 -2.61 -17.13 1.07
N PRO A 143 -2.31 -15.84 1.31
CA PRO A 143 -2.95 -15.08 2.37
C PRO A 143 -4.48 -15.06 2.19
N VAL A 144 -5.20 -15.20 3.31
CA VAL A 144 -6.65 -15.21 3.34
C VAL A 144 -7.15 -13.98 4.08
N PHE A 145 -7.91 -13.13 3.40
CA PHE A 145 -8.55 -11.97 4.01
C PHE A 145 -9.70 -12.40 4.89
N THR A 146 -9.66 -12.01 6.16
CA THR A 146 -10.75 -12.17 7.11
C THR A 146 -11.39 -10.83 7.40
N ALA A 147 -12.67 -10.83 7.79
CA ALA A 147 -13.28 -9.65 8.35
C ALA A 147 -12.65 -9.43 9.72
N HIS A 148 -12.10 -8.24 9.98
CA HIS A 148 -11.49 -7.97 11.28
C HIS A 148 -12.58 -7.50 12.25
N PRO A 149 -12.93 -8.29 13.28
CA PRO A 149 -14.08 -7.98 14.16
C PRO A 149 -13.88 -6.68 14.97
N THR A 150 -12.63 -6.24 15.14
CA THR A 150 -12.26 -5.04 15.91
C THR A 150 -11.54 -3.97 15.11
N GLU A 151 -11.30 -4.14 13.80
CA GLU A 151 -10.67 -3.09 13.00
C GLU A 151 -11.76 -2.11 12.53
N ALA A 152 -12.30 -1.41 13.52
CA ALA A 152 -13.27 -0.34 13.40
C ALA A 152 -12.70 0.89 12.66
N ARG A 153 -11.49 0.83 12.10
CA ARG A 153 -10.88 1.95 11.37
C ARG A 153 -11.72 2.23 10.13
N ARG A 154 -12.35 3.40 10.12
CA ARG A 154 -13.04 3.89 8.93
C ARG A 154 -12.03 4.02 7.79
N ARG A 155 -12.44 3.60 6.60
CA ARG A 155 -11.69 3.78 5.35
C ARG A 155 -11.14 5.22 5.21
N ALA A 156 -11.94 6.21 5.61
CA ALA A 156 -11.56 7.61 5.60
C ALA A 156 -10.27 7.90 6.42
N VAL A 157 -10.09 7.27 7.59
CA VAL A 157 -8.88 7.44 8.41
C VAL A 157 -7.67 6.84 7.70
N MET A 158 -7.81 5.65 7.10
CA MET A 158 -6.74 5.01 6.34
C MET A 158 -6.35 5.82 5.10
N GLU A 159 -7.33 6.41 4.42
CA GLU A 159 -7.07 7.31 3.29
C GLU A 159 -6.33 8.58 3.73
N SER A 160 -6.70 9.17 4.87
CA SER A 160 -5.95 10.30 5.44
C SER A 160 -4.52 9.90 5.80
N MET A 161 -4.31 8.74 6.44
CA MET A 161 -2.97 8.22 6.73
C MET A 161 -2.15 8.03 5.44
N ARG A 162 -2.75 7.51 4.37
CA ARG A 162 -2.09 7.37 3.06
C ARG A 162 -1.73 8.72 2.46
N ARG A 163 -2.61 9.73 2.52
CA ARG A 163 -2.29 11.07 2.01
C ARG A 163 -1.13 11.68 2.80
N ILE A 164 -1.14 11.56 4.14
CA ILE A 164 -0.02 12.00 4.98
C ILE A 164 1.27 11.25 4.62
N PHE A 165 1.22 9.93 4.43
CA PHE A 165 2.37 9.13 3.98
C PHE A 165 2.97 9.64 2.67
N LEU A 166 2.12 9.96 1.68
CA LEU A 166 2.56 10.49 0.39
C LEU A 166 3.20 11.87 0.51
N ILE A 167 2.64 12.76 1.33
CA ILE A 167 3.23 14.09 1.60
C ILE A 167 4.57 13.92 2.33
N CYS A 168 4.68 13.00 3.29
CA CYS A 168 5.94 12.65 3.95
C CYS A 168 7.01 12.18 2.95
N ASP A 169 6.65 11.43 1.90
CA ASP A 169 7.59 11.04 0.85
C ASP A 169 8.05 12.25 0.00
N GLN A 170 7.11 13.15 -0.33
CA GLN A 170 7.38 14.36 -1.12
C GLN A 170 8.30 15.37 -0.40
N LEU A 171 8.15 15.53 0.93
CA LEU A 171 8.98 16.43 1.74
C LEU A 171 10.48 16.10 1.70
N TYR A 172 10.85 14.87 1.36
CA TYR A 172 12.26 14.44 1.22
C TYR A 172 12.76 14.45 -0.23
N SER A 173 12.00 15.03 -1.17
CA SER A 173 12.45 15.21 -2.54
C SER A 173 13.66 16.14 -2.60
N THR A 174 14.69 15.74 -3.34
CA THR A 174 15.94 16.49 -3.48
C THR A 174 15.79 17.76 -4.31
N SER A 175 14.68 17.89 -5.04
CA SER A 175 14.37 19.04 -5.90
C SER A 175 13.36 19.99 -5.27
N LEU A 176 13.02 19.83 -3.99
CA LEU A 176 11.98 20.60 -3.33
C LEU A 176 12.47 22.02 -3.01
N GLY A 177 11.74 23.04 -3.46
CA GLY A 177 11.99 24.43 -3.10
C GLY A 177 11.44 24.79 -1.72
N VAL A 178 11.89 25.92 -1.15
CA VAL A 178 11.43 26.39 0.18
C VAL A 178 9.93 26.70 0.20
N ASN A 179 9.38 27.27 -0.88
CA ASN A 179 7.95 27.55 -0.97
C ASN A 179 7.14 26.24 -1.07
N ASP A 180 7.59 25.30 -1.91
CA ASP A 180 6.94 24.00 -2.07
C ASP A 180 6.91 23.23 -0.73
N GLN A 181 7.97 23.32 0.07
CA GLN A 181 8.01 22.72 1.40
C GLN A 181 6.92 23.30 2.31
N ARG A 182 6.75 24.62 2.34
CA ARG A 182 5.71 25.27 3.15
C ARG A 182 4.30 24.88 2.70
N ASP A 183 4.09 24.75 1.40
CA ASP A 183 2.80 24.32 0.84
C ASP A 183 2.50 22.88 1.25
N LEU A 184 3.50 21.99 1.20
CA LEU A 184 3.36 20.60 1.66
C LEU A 184 3.12 20.50 3.18
N GLU A 185 3.80 21.30 4.00
CA GLU A 185 3.53 21.36 5.44
C GLU A 185 2.11 21.86 5.74
N THR A 186 1.62 22.85 4.97
CA THR A 186 0.25 23.34 5.07
C THR A 186 -0.76 22.27 4.67
N GLN A 187 -0.50 21.55 3.57
CA GLN A 187 -1.33 20.42 3.14
C GLN A 187 -1.33 19.30 4.19
N MET A 188 -0.17 18.99 4.78
CA MET A 188 -0.04 18.01 5.84
C MET A 188 -0.86 18.40 7.08
N ALA A 189 -0.82 19.67 7.49
CA ALA A 189 -1.63 20.18 8.59
C ALA A 189 -3.13 20.02 8.32
N ALA A 190 -3.56 20.33 7.09
CA ALA A 190 -4.96 20.14 6.67
C ALA A 190 -5.38 18.67 6.72
N GLU A 191 -4.53 17.74 6.28
CA GLU A 191 -4.83 16.30 6.36
C GLU A 191 -4.90 15.78 7.80
N ILE A 192 -3.99 16.26 8.68
CA ILE A 192 -4.04 15.95 10.11
C ILE A 192 -5.33 16.48 10.73
N GLN A 193 -5.76 17.69 10.36
CA GLN A 193 -7.03 18.26 10.80
C GLN A 193 -8.23 17.42 10.33
N VAL A 194 -8.25 17.01 9.05
CA VAL A 194 -9.31 16.14 8.52
C VAL A 194 -9.34 14.82 9.28
N MET A 195 -8.18 14.21 9.51
CA MET A 195 -8.07 12.98 10.31
C MET A 195 -8.60 13.20 11.74
N TRP A 196 -8.20 14.29 12.40
CA TRP A 196 -8.66 14.65 13.75
C TRP A 196 -10.18 14.77 13.82
N ARG A 197 -10.80 15.38 12.81
CA ARG A 197 -12.25 15.62 12.76
C ARG A 197 -13.06 14.44 12.22
N THR A 198 -12.40 13.36 11.79
CA THR A 198 -13.06 12.14 11.30
C THR A 198 -13.25 11.16 12.43
N ASP A 199 -14.48 10.67 12.67
CA ASP A 199 -14.70 9.66 13.71
C ASP A 199 -13.90 8.39 13.41
N GLU A 200 -13.10 7.98 14.39
CA GLU A 200 -12.26 6.79 14.29
C GLU A 200 -13.08 5.50 14.42
N LEU A 201 -14.12 5.54 15.25
CA LEU A 201 -15.02 4.43 15.52
C LEU A 201 -16.29 4.57 14.70
N ARG A 202 -16.78 3.44 14.21
CA ARG A 202 -18.10 3.37 13.56
C ARG A 202 -19.17 3.33 14.64
N THR A 203 -20.17 4.19 14.54
CA THR A 203 -21.34 4.19 15.43
C THR A 203 -22.31 3.05 15.12
N ALA A 204 -22.28 2.50 13.90
CA ALA A 204 -23.13 1.42 13.44
C ALA A 204 -22.31 0.18 13.05
N LYS A 205 -22.86 -1.02 13.35
CA LYS A 205 -22.31 -2.30 12.90
C LYS A 205 -22.36 -2.37 11.38
N LEU A 206 -21.29 -2.88 10.76
CA LEU A 206 -21.26 -3.07 9.31
C LEU A 206 -22.19 -4.20 8.88
N GLU A 207 -22.81 -4.02 7.73
CA GLU A 207 -23.38 -5.13 6.99
C GLU A 207 -22.26 -5.96 6.36
N VAL A 208 -22.48 -7.26 6.18
CA VAL A 208 -21.51 -8.16 5.51
C VAL A 208 -21.10 -7.61 4.15
N ARG A 209 -22.04 -7.01 3.40
CA ARG A 209 -21.77 -6.40 2.10
C ARG A 209 -20.78 -5.24 2.16
N ASP A 210 -20.78 -4.48 3.25
CA ASP A 210 -19.82 -3.39 3.45
C ASP A 210 -18.42 -3.91 3.80
N GLU A 211 -18.34 -5.01 4.56
CA GLU A 211 -17.07 -5.68 4.81
C GLU A 211 -16.45 -6.20 3.51
N VAL A 212 -17.25 -6.82 2.62
CA VAL A 212 -16.80 -7.25 1.29
C VAL A 212 -16.26 -6.07 0.48
N ARG A 213 -16.98 -4.95 0.44
CA ARG A 213 -16.54 -3.74 -0.27
C ARG A 213 -15.25 -3.17 0.32
N ASN A 214 -15.10 -3.18 1.64
CA ASN A 214 -13.88 -2.73 2.31
C ASN A 214 -12.70 -3.65 1.98
N GLY A 215 -12.88 -4.97 1.97
CA GLY A 215 -11.86 -5.91 1.55
C GLY A 215 -11.40 -5.67 0.11
N LEU A 216 -12.37 -5.53 -0.82
CA LEU A 216 -12.08 -5.27 -2.23
C LEU A 216 -11.41 -3.93 -2.50
N TYR A 217 -11.58 -2.94 -1.62
CA TYR A 217 -10.86 -1.67 -1.73
C TYR A 217 -9.34 -1.88 -1.66
N TYR A 218 -8.85 -2.66 -0.68
CA TYR A 218 -7.40 -2.90 -0.53
C TYR A 218 -6.81 -3.72 -1.67
N VAL A 219 -7.58 -4.66 -2.22
CA VAL A 219 -7.16 -5.44 -3.37
C VAL A 219 -6.86 -4.52 -4.55
N ARG A 220 -7.77 -3.59 -4.86
CA ARG A 220 -7.64 -2.63 -5.95
C ARG A 220 -6.55 -1.59 -5.70
N GLU A 221 -6.54 -1.00 -4.50
CA GLU A 221 -5.67 0.12 -4.18
C GLU A 221 -4.20 -0.26 -4.01
N SER A 222 -3.91 -1.53 -3.71
CA SER A 222 -2.55 -1.96 -3.37
C SER A 222 -2.14 -3.26 -4.04
N LEU A 223 -2.93 -4.33 -3.90
CA LEU A 223 -2.46 -5.67 -4.26
C LEU A 223 -2.29 -5.88 -5.76
N PHE A 224 -3.21 -5.34 -6.56
CA PHE A 224 -3.12 -5.46 -8.02
C PHE A 224 -1.81 -4.88 -8.58
N ASP A 225 -1.26 -3.85 -7.94
CA ASP A 225 0.02 -3.25 -8.33
C ASP A 225 1.21 -3.90 -7.62
N ALA A 226 1.04 -4.32 -6.36
CA ALA A 226 2.11 -4.90 -5.55
C ALA A 226 2.51 -6.30 -6.04
N VAL A 227 1.55 -7.12 -6.47
CA VAL A 227 1.81 -8.51 -6.88
C VAL A 227 2.74 -8.57 -8.10
N PRO A 228 2.47 -7.88 -9.24
CA PRO A 228 3.39 -7.86 -10.37
C PRO A 228 4.78 -7.32 -10.00
N LYS A 229 4.84 -6.29 -9.13
CA LYS A 229 6.12 -5.75 -8.64
C LYS A 229 6.91 -6.81 -7.86
N ALA A 230 6.26 -7.62 -7.03
CA ALA A 230 6.91 -8.70 -6.29
C ALA A 230 7.53 -9.73 -7.24
N TYR A 231 6.79 -10.18 -8.27
CA TYR A 231 7.33 -11.05 -9.32
C TYR A 231 8.52 -10.41 -10.05
N TYR A 232 8.38 -9.15 -10.44
CA TYR A 232 9.46 -8.41 -11.09
C TYR A 232 10.73 -8.35 -10.24
N TYR A 233 10.63 -8.07 -8.94
CA TYR A 233 11.79 -8.06 -8.05
C TYR A 233 12.38 -9.46 -7.85
N PHE A 234 11.55 -10.50 -7.81
CA PHE A 234 12.03 -11.88 -7.71
C PHE A 234 12.82 -12.28 -8.97
N GLU A 235 12.25 -12.05 -10.16
CA GLU A 235 12.92 -12.32 -11.44
C GLU A 235 14.18 -11.47 -11.63
N LYS A 236 14.15 -10.20 -11.21
CA LYS A 236 15.34 -9.34 -11.20
C LYS A 236 16.45 -9.94 -10.34
N ALA A 237 16.12 -10.44 -9.15
CA ALA A 237 17.08 -11.08 -8.26
C ALA A 237 17.61 -12.41 -8.82
N LEU A 238 16.76 -13.22 -9.47
CA LEU A 238 17.18 -14.44 -10.16
C LEU A 238 18.17 -14.15 -11.28
N ARG A 239 17.90 -13.15 -12.12
CA ARG A 239 18.82 -12.72 -13.19
C ARG A 239 20.18 -12.29 -12.63
N LYS A 240 20.19 -11.57 -11.51
CA LYS A 240 21.41 -11.09 -10.85
C LYS A 240 22.27 -12.22 -10.29
N HIS A 241 21.66 -13.18 -9.57
CA HIS A 241 22.41 -14.17 -8.78
C HIS A 241 22.59 -15.52 -9.48
N TYR A 242 21.65 -15.89 -10.35
CA TYR A 242 21.65 -17.17 -11.06
C TYR A 242 21.94 -17.03 -12.55
N GLY A 243 21.76 -15.84 -13.12
CA GLY A 243 22.09 -15.54 -14.52
C GLY A 243 20.88 -15.46 -15.44
N VAL A 244 21.16 -15.14 -16.71
CA VAL A 244 20.16 -14.92 -17.76
C VAL A 244 20.31 -15.94 -18.90
N LYS A 245 19.20 -16.22 -19.58
CA LYS A 245 19.13 -16.88 -20.89
C LYS A 245 19.58 -15.90 -21.99
N THR A 246 19.70 -16.39 -23.22
CA THR A 246 20.11 -15.60 -24.39
C THR A 246 19.14 -14.46 -24.73
N ASP A 247 17.86 -14.60 -24.41
CA ASP A 247 16.81 -13.59 -24.58
C ASP A 247 16.75 -12.58 -23.42
N GLY A 248 17.63 -12.71 -22.41
CA GLY A 248 17.67 -11.85 -21.23
C GLY A 248 16.72 -12.26 -20.10
N ALA A 249 15.91 -13.32 -20.26
CA ALA A 249 15.07 -13.86 -19.20
C ALA A 249 15.90 -14.59 -18.12
N ALA A 250 15.34 -14.78 -16.92
CA ALA A 250 16.01 -15.56 -15.87
C ALA A 250 16.21 -17.03 -16.29
N LEU A 251 17.32 -17.64 -15.85
CA LEU A 251 17.55 -19.09 -16.06
C LEU A 251 16.54 -19.98 -15.33
N VAL A 252 16.02 -19.49 -14.19
CA VAL A 252 14.93 -20.13 -13.44
C VAL A 252 13.61 -19.46 -13.81
N ASN A 253 12.62 -20.25 -14.21
CA ASN A 253 11.26 -19.78 -14.48
C ASN A 253 10.48 -19.63 -13.18
N VAL A 254 9.74 -18.53 -13.04
CA VAL A 254 8.90 -18.25 -11.86
C VAL A 254 7.43 -18.50 -12.21
N PRO A 255 6.79 -19.58 -11.70
CA PRO A 255 5.36 -19.78 -11.88
C PRO A 255 4.57 -18.85 -10.96
N SER A 256 3.27 -18.71 -11.24
CA SER A 256 2.39 -17.92 -10.38
C SER A 256 2.14 -18.64 -9.03
N PHE A 257 2.95 -18.31 -8.02
CA PHE A 257 2.82 -18.82 -6.66
C PHE A 257 1.94 -17.99 -5.69
N ILE A 258 1.69 -16.71 -5.98
CA ILE A 258 0.87 -15.83 -5.13
C ILE A 258 -0.60 -16.01 -5.49
N ARG A 259 -1.40 -16.28 -4.48
CA ARG A 259 -2.86 -16.43 -4.52
C ARG A 259 -3.46 -15.64 -3.37
N PHE A 260 -4.76 -15.36 -3.45
CA PHE A 260 -5.49 -14.73 -2.35
C PHE A 260 -6.78 -15.49 -2.11
N GLY A 261 -7.09 -15.72 -0.84
CA GLY A 261 -8.39 -16.17 -0.39
C GLY A 261 -9.14 -15.05 0.33
N SER A 262 -10.44 -15.21 0.52
CA SER A 262 -11.22 -14.37 1.41
C SER A 262 -12.30 -15.19 2.11
N TRP A 263 -12.48 -14.95 3.40
CA TRP A 263 -13.60 -15.44 4.20
C TRP A 263 -14.75 -14.42 4.26
N ILE A 264 -14.51 -13.18 3.86
CA ILE A 264 -15.49 -12.09 3.95
C ILE A 264 -16.66 -12.39 3.00
N GLY A 265 -17.87 -12.49 3.54
CA GLY A 265 -19.08 -12.85 2.78
C GLY A 265 -19.26 -14.35 2.51
N GLY A 266 -18.31 -15.19 2.93
CA GLY A 266 -18.38 -16.65 2.77
C GLY A 266 -18.44 -17.40 4.11
N ASP A 267 -17.67 -16.97 5.10
CA ASP A 267 -17.64 -17.59 6.42
C ASP A 267 -18.93 -17.28 7.20
N ARG A 268 -19.65 -18.34 7.55
CA ARG A 268 -20.97 -18.31 8.21
C ARG A 268 -20.94 -18.88 9.62
N ASP A 269 -19.76 -19.29 10.10
CA ASP A 269 -19.65 -19.83 11.45
C ASP A 269 -19.97 -18.74 12.48
N GLY A 270 -21.01 -18.97 13.28
CA GLY A 270 -21.50 -18.01 14.27
C GLY A 270 -22.08 -16.69 13.74
N ASN A 271 -22.27 -16.53 12.42
CA ASN A 271 -22.73 -15.28 11.81
C ASN A 271 -24.00 -15.47 10.95
N PRO A 272 -25.22 -15.24 11.49
CA PRO A 272 -26.47 -15.46 10.77
C PRO A 272 -26.70 -14.46 9.62
N PHE A 273 -25.93 -13.38 9.55
CA PHE A 273 -26.04 -12.36 8.50
C PHE A 273 -25.34 -12.76 7.19
N VAL A 274 -24.59 -13.86 7.19
CA VAL A 274 -23.96 -14.43 5.98
C VAL A 274 -24.91 -15.45 5.36
N THR A 275 -25.91 -14.96 4.63
CA THR A 275 -26.89 -15.77 3.91
C THR A 275 -26.35 -16.27 2.56
N ALA A 276 -27.03 -17.24 1.94
CA ALA A 276 -26.69 -17.71 0.59
C ALA A 276 -26.67 -16.57 -0.43
N ASP A 277 -27.69 -15.70 -0.41
CA ASP A 277 -27.78 -14.53 -1.29
C ASP A 277 -26.61 -13.55 -1.10
N VAL A 278 -26.12 -13.40 0.14
CA VAL A 278 -24.95 -12.56 0.43
C VAL A 278 -23.68 -13.21 -0.12
N THR A 279 -23.52 -14.53 0.00
CA THR A 279 -22.38 -15.25 -0.58
C THR A 279 -22.38 -15.19 -2.11
N GLU A 280 -23.53 -15.41 -2.76
CA GLU A 280 -23.67 -15.28 -4.22
C GLU A 280 -23.34 -13.85 -4.68
N TRP A 281 -23.93 -12.85 -4.02
CA TRP A 281 -23.62 -11.44 -4.29
C TRP A 281 -22.13 -11.14 -4.11
N THR A 282 -21.49 -11.73 -3.10
CA THR A 282 -20.06 -11.53 -2.81
C THR A 282 -19.21 -12.04 -3.97
N VAL A 283 -19.47 -13.26 -4.46
CA VAL A 283 -18.74 -13.84 -5.60
C VAL A 283 -18.90 -12.99 -6.85
N HIS A 284 -20.13 -12.58 -7.19
CA HIS A 284 -20.38 -11.69 -8.33
C HIS A 284 -19.65 -10.35 -8.20
N THR A 285 -19.66 -9.76 -7.00
CA THR A 285 -18.99 -8.47 -6.75
C THR A 285 -17.47 -8.60 -6.87
N GLN A 286 -16.88 -9.70 -6.40
CA GLN A 286 -15.45 -9.97 -6.56
C GLN A 286 -15.07 -10.19 -8.03
N MET A 287 -15.89 -10.93 -8.79
CA MET A 287 -15.70 -11.12 -10.23
C MET A 287 -15.76 -9.79 -10.99
N GLN A 288 -16.76 -8.95 -10.71
CA GLN A 288 -16.90 -7.63 -11.32
C GLN A 288 -15.70 -6.75 -11.01
N ALA A 289 -15.24 -6.73 -9.74
CA ALA A 289 -14.07 -5.94 -9.35
C ALA A 289 -12.81 -6.38 -10.11
N ALA A 290 -12.61 -7.68 -10.33
CA ALA A 290 -11.50 -8.17 -11.14
C ALA A 290 -11.61 -7.73 -12.61
N LEU A 291 -12.80 -7.84 -13.21
CA LEU A 291 -13.03 -7.42 -14.60
C LEU A 291 -12.82 -5.91 -14.79
N ASP A 292 -13.30 -5.09 -13.86
CA ASP A 292 -13.10 -3.63 -13.89
C ASP A 292 -11.61 -3.28 -13.86
N GLU A 293 -10.83 -3.95 -13.02
CA GLU A 293 -9.38 -3.77 -12.90
C GLU A 293 -8.63 -4.22 -14.17
N TYR A 294 -9.04 -5.32 -14.79
CA TYR A 294 -8.46 -5.74 -16.07
C TYR A 294 -8.83 -4.78 -17.19
N ARG A 295 -10.06 -4.28 -17.22
CA ARG A 295 -10.52 -3.33 -18.22
C ARG A 295 -9.68 -2.06 -18.21
N VAL A 296 -9.41 -1.48 -17.03
CA VAL A 296 -8.54 -0.30 -16.90
C VAL A 296 -7.15 -0.57 -17.49
N ARG A 297 -6.53 -1.70 -17.12
CA ARG A 297 -5.18 -2.06 -17.59
C ARG A 297 -5.12 -2.35 -19.08
N VAL A 298 -6.14 -2.99 -19.65
CA VAL A 298 -6.23 -3.24 -21.10
C VAL A 298 -6.35 -1.91 -21.85
N LEU A 299 -7.11 -0.95 -21.33
CA LEU A 299 -7.20 0.40 -21.91
C LEU A 299 -5.85 1.13 -21.85
N GLU A 300 -5.10 1.03 -20.76
CA GLU A 300 -3.74 1.56 -20.66
C GLU A 300 -2.79 0.91 -21.67
N LEU A 301 -2.81 -0.42 -21.76
CA LEU A 301 -2.02 -1.17 -22.75
C LEU A 301 -2.35 -0.76 -24.18
N ARG A 302 -3.64 -0.56 -24.49
CA ARG A 302 -4.07 -0.03 -25.79
C ARG A 302 -3.47 1.35 -26.06
N GLN A 303 -3.39 2.23 -25.06
CA GLN A 303 -2.77 3.54 -25.24
C GLN A 303 -1.25 3.45 -25.47
N THR A 304 -0.58 2.53 -24.79
CA THR A 304 0.88 2.35 -24.82
C THR A 304 1.40 1.52 -26.01
N LEU A 305 0.74 0.43 -26.38
CA LEU A 305 1.19 -0.52 -27.42
C LEU A 305 0.79 -0.05 -28.82
N THR A 306 1.39 1.05 -29.26
CA THR A 306 1.07 1.75 -30.50
C THR A 306 1.82 1.23 -31.74
N HIS A 307 2.47 0.07 -31.62
CA HIS A 307 3.36 -0.45 -32.65
C HIS A 307 2.63 -0.61 -33.98
N SER A 308 3.25 -0.10 -35.03
CA SER A 308 2.77 -0.27 -36.40
C SER A 308 3.35 -1.55 -37.01
N SER A 309 2.51 -2.30 -37.72
CA SER A 309 2.87 -3.55 -38.41
C SER A 309 3.96 -3.38 -39.47
N GLY A 310 4.29 -2.15 -39.87
CA GLY A 310 5.44 -1.87 -40.74
C GLY A 310 6.79 -1.85 -40.02
N TRP A 311 6.78 -1.74 -38.68
CA TRP A 311 7.98 -1.59 -37.85
C TRP A 311 8.09 -2.67 -36.76
N CYS A 312 7.13 -3.57 -36.67
CA CYS A 312 7.17 -4.73 -35.79
C CYS A 312 6.66 -5.97 -36.51
N THR A 313 7.10 -7.14 -36.04
CA THR A 313 6.67 -8.44 -36.56
C THR A 313 6.01 -9.20 -35.41
N PRO A 314 4.69 -9.07 -35.22
CA PRO A 314 3.98 -9.91 -34.26
C PRO A 314 4.12 -11.39 -34.62
N SER A 315 4.10 -12.26 -33.62
CA SER A 315 4.20 -13.70 -33.86
C SER A 315 2.95 -14.22 -34.58
N SER A 316 3.10 -15.30 -35.36
CA SER A 316 1.96 -15.92 -36.06
C SER A 316 0.81 -16.28 -35.12
N PRO A 317 1.04 -16.91 -33.95
CA PRO A 317 -0.04 -17.22 -33.01
C PRO A 317 -0.79 -15.97 -32.51
N PHE A 318 -0.09 -14.84 -32.39
CA PHE A 318 -0.73 -13.58 -32.00
C PHE A 318 -1.66 -13.06 -33.11
N LEU A 319 -1.21 -13.09 -34.36
CA LEU A 319 -1.99 -12.63 -35.52
C LEU A 319 -3.21 -13.52 -35.77
N GLU A 320 -3.05 -14.84 -35.60
CA GLU A 320 -4.17 -15.80 -35.68
C GLU A 320 -5.24 -15.46 -34.64
N ARG A 321 -4.84 -15.26 -33.38
CA ARG A 321 -5.77 -14.91 -32.30
C ARG A 321 -6.44 -13.55 -32.52
N LEU A 322 -5.70 -12.57 -33.05
CA LEU A 322 -6.27 -11.27 -33.42
C LEU A 322 -7.36 -11.44 -34.48
N ALA A 323 -7.11 -12.22 -35.54
CA ALA A 323 -8.08 -12.45 -36.60
C ALA A 323 -9.37 -13.11 -36.08
N GLU A 324 -9.26 -14.06 -35.15
CA GLU A 324 -10.42 -14.68 -34.49
C GLU A 324 -11.29 -13.64 -33.75
N TYR A 325 -10.67 -12.79 -32.93
CA TYR A 325 -11.41 -11.75 -32.20
C TYR A 325 -12.04 -10.71 -33.10
N GLU A 326 -11.39 -10.37 -34.21
CA GLU A 326 -11.96 -9.42 -35.16
C GLU A 326 -13.14 -10.00 -35.93
N ALA A 327 -13.12 -11.30 -36.22
CA ALA A 327 -14.27 -11.99 -36.79
C ALA A 327 -15.47 -12.02 -35.81
N GLU A 328 -15.20 -12.23 -34.52
CA GLU A 328 -16.25 -12.34 -33.50
C GLU A 328 -16.80 -10.98 -33.04
N PHE A 329 -15.92 -10.00 -32.79
CA PHE A 329 -16.25 -8.74 -32.13
C PHE A 329 -15.98 -7.49 -32.98
N GLY A 330 -15.35 -7.62 -34.15
CA GLY A 330 -14.83 -6.48 -34.93
C GLY A 330 -15.88 -5.41 -35.25
N GLU A 331 -17.10 -5.80 -35.65
CA GLU A 331 -18.19 -4.85 -35.95
C GLU A 331 -18.74 -4.13 -34.70
N GLN A 332 -18.54 -4.70 -33.52
CA GLN A 332 -18.96 -4.12 -32.25
C GLN A 332 -17.91 -3.12 -31.73
N VAL A 333 -16.63 -3.41 -31.96
CA VAL A 333 -15.48 -2.68 -31.39
C VAL A 333 -14.95 -1.59 -32.33
N PHE A 334 -14.81 -1.89 -33.63
CA PHE A 334 -14.27 -0.95 -34.61
C PHE A 334 -15.37 -0.47 -35.57
N ARG A 335 -15.89 0.73 -35.34
CA ARG A 335 -16.88 1.37 -36.21
C ARG A 335 -16.33 2.64 -36.84
N GLY A 336 -16.75 2.92 -38.08
CA GLY A 336 -16.40 4.15 -38.79
C GLY A 336 -14.89 4.31 -39.00
N THR A 337 -14.37 5.51 -38.75
CA THR A 337 -12.96 5.88 -39.01
C THR A 337 -11.95 5.15 -38.12
N ALA A 338 -12.38 4.58 -36.98
CA ALA A 338 -11.49 3.83 -36.09
C ALA A 338 -10.86 2.60 -36.78
N VAL A 339 -11.60 1.94 -37.68
CA VAL A 339 -11.09 0.80 -38.48
C VAL A 339 -9.89 1.23 -39.32
N GLN A 340 -9.96 2.42 -39.93
CA GLN A 340 -8.90 2.93 -40.79
C GLN A 340 -7.70 3.42 -39.97
N ILE A 341 -7.96 4.15 -38.88
CA ILE A 341 -6.93 4.72 -38.00
C ILE A 341 -6.05 3.62 -37.39
N TYR A 342 -6.66 2.54 -36.89
CA TYR A 342 -5.93 1.49 -36.18
C TYR A 342 -5.54 0.30 -37.05
N SER A 343 -5.86 0.31 -38.35
CA SER A 343 -5.65 -0.82 -39.29
C SER A 343 -4.24 -1.42 -39.24
N ARG A 344 -3.22 -0.59 -38.99
CA ARG A 344 -1.81 -1.00 -38.92
C ARG A 344 -1.29 -1.23 -37.50
N GLU A 345 -2.13 -1.16 -36.48
CA GLU A 345 -1.71 -1.22 -35.06
C GLU A 345 -2.21 -2.52 -34.39
N PRO A 346 -1.58 -3.68 -34.66
CA PRO A 346 -2.10 -5.00 -34.27
C PRO A 346 -2.32 -5.15 -32.76
N TYR A 347 -1.45 -4.57 -31.92
CA TYR A 347 -1.60 -4.66 -30.47
C TYR A 347 -2.72 -3.78 -29.93
N ARG A 348 -2.92 -2.58 -30.49
CA ARG A 348 -4.08 -1.74 -30.15
C ARG A 348 -5.38 -2.41 -30.57
N ARG A 349 -5.38 -3.10 -31.71
CA ARG A 349 -6.54 -3.83 -32.19
C ARG A 349 -6.91 -4.99 -31.28
N MET A 350 -5.91 -5.72 -30.78
CA MET A 350 -6.09 -6.81 -29.81
C MET A 350 -6.64 -6.34 -28.45
N ALA A 351 -6.30 -5.11 -28.05
CA ALA A 351 -6.67 -4.55 -26.75
C ALA A 351 -7.90 -3.62 -26.80
N ALA A 352 -8.64 -3.60 -27.91
CA ALA A 352 -9.84 -2.79 -28.08
C ALA A 352 -11.08 -3.60 -27.70
#